data_AF-A0A2P7R563-F1
#
_entry.id   AF-A0A2P7R563-F1
#
_cell.length_a   1.000
_cell.length_b   1.000
_cell.length_c   1.000
_cell.angle_alpha   90.00
_cell.angle_beta   90.00
_cell.angle_gamma   90.00
#
_symmetry.space_group_name_H-M   'P 1'
#
loop_
_entity.id
_entity.type
_entity.pdbx_description
1 polymer ?
#
loop_
_entity_poly.entity_id
_entity_poly.type
_entity_poly.pdbx_seq_one_letter_code
_entity_poly.pdbx_strand_id
1 'polypeptide(L)' 'MLLVAEGVETSGQAAYLRQIGCHLAQGYLFAKPLSEEQLVSWYKQHRQQPLPGILVEF' A
#
# COMPACT_ATOMS: atom_id res chain seq x y z
N MET A 1 13.19 -2.98 13.26
CA MET A 1 12.22 -1.87 13.40
C MET A 1 11.52 -1.71 12.07
N LEU A 2 10.19 -1.59 12.06
CA LEU A 2 9.40 -1.44 10.83
C LEU A 2 9.12 0.04 10.61
N LEU A 3 9.24 0.50 9.37
CA LEU A 3 8.92 1.87 8.96
C LEU A 3 7.87 1.82 7.87
N VAL A 4 6.84 2.66 8.02
CA VAL A 4 5.77 2.84 7.04
C VAL A 4 5.85 4.25 6.50
N ALA A 5 5.92 4.39 5.18
CA ALA A 5 5.77 5.68 4.51
C ALA A 5 4.29 5.95 4.21
N GLU A 6 3.73 7.02 4.78
CA GLU A 6 2.34 7.45 4.52
C GLU A 6 2.29 8.53 3.43
N GLY A 7 1.13 8.65 2.76
CA GLY A 7 0.91 9.68 1.73
C GLY A 7 1.54 9.37 0.37
N VAL A 8 1.72 8.10 0.02
CA VAL A 8 2.23 7.68 -1.29
C VAL A 8 1.13 7.72 -2.36
N GLU A 9 1.22 8.68 -3.25
CA GLU A 9 0.18 8.99 -4.24
C GLU A 9 0.62 8.73 -5.68
N THR A 10 1.94 8.59 -5.92
CA THR A 10 2.51 8.42 -7.27
C THR A 10 3.52 7.27 -7.32
N SER A 11 3.64 6.62 -8.48
CA SER A 11 4.61 5.56 -8.71
C SER A 11 6.06 6.01 -8.51
N GLY A 12 6.37 7.28 -8.79
CA GLY A 12 7.68 7.88 -8.53
C GLY A 12 8.05 7.93 -7.04
N GLN A 13 7.08 8.27 -6.16
CA GLN A 13 7.28 8.25 -4.71
C GLN A 13 7.54 6.83 -4.21
N ALA A 14 6.76 5.85 -4.68
CA ALA A 14 6.95 4.44 -4.34
C ALA A 14 8.33 3.92 -4.76
N ALA A 15 8.77 4.26 -5.99
CA ALA A 15 10.09 3.89 -6.50
C ALA A 15 11.23 4.50 -5.67
N TYR A 16 11.11 5.77 -5.29
CA TYR A 16 12.09 6.44 -4.44
C TYR A 16 12.17 5.82 -3.04
N LEU A 17 11.02 5.55 -2.41
CA LEU A 17 10.95 4.91 -1.09
C LEU A 17 11.61 3.53 -1.10
N ARG A 18 11.34 2.74 -2.15
CA ARG A 18 12.01 1.44 -2.35
C ARG A 18 13.53 1.60 -2.47
N GLN A 19 14.00 2.59 -3.22
CA GLN A 19 15.44 2.85 -3.41
C GLN A 19 16.15 3.18 -2.09
N ILE A 20 15.48 3.88 -1.16
CA ILE A 20 16.07 4.24 0.14
C ILE A 20 15.83 3.18 1.23
N GLY A 21 15.30 2.00 0.87
CA GLY A 21 15.07 0.88 1.79
C GLY A 21 13.79 0.98 2.63
N CYS A 22 12.84 1.82 2.23
CA CYS A 22 11.50 1.83 2.79
C CYS A 22 10.60 0.88 2.00
N HIS A 23 10.25 -0.24 2.62
CA HIS A 23 9.52 -1.32 1.95
C HIS A 23 8.01 -1.30 2.21
N LEU A 24 7.53 -0.58 3.22
CA LEU A 24 6.10 -0.49 3.54
C LEU A 24 5.57 0.91 3.22
N ALA A 25 4.41 0.97 2.54
CA ALA A 25 3.78 2.23 2.21
C ALA A 25 2.25 2.21 2.27
N GLN A 26 1.68 3.36 2.65
CA GLN A 26 0.26 3.68 2.57
C GLN A 26 0.05 4.92 1.70
N GLY A 27 -0.98 4.90 0.86
CA GLY A 27 -1.45 6.11 0.18
C GLY A 27 -2.35 5.80 -1.02
N TYR A 28 -2.85 6.85 -1.65
CA TYR A 28 -3.87 6.76 -2.69
C TYR A 28 -3.39 6.08 -3.97
N LEU A 29 -2.07 5.90 -4.13
CA LEU A 29 -1.52 5.05 -5.18
C LEU A 29 -2.04 3.59 -5.08
N PHE A 30 -2.26 3.10 -3.86
CA PHE A 30 -2.68 1.71 -3.61
C PHE A 30 -4.19 1.62 -3.40
N ALA A 31 -4.69 2.39 -2.46
CA ALA A 31 -6.11 2.49 -2.17
C ALA A 31 -6.41 3.80 -1.43
N LYS A 32 -7.60 4.33 -1.67
CA LYS A 32 -8.22 5.31 -0.76
C LYS A 32 -8.72 4.59 0.50
N PRO A 33 -9.06 5.31 1.59
CA PRO A 33 -9.75 4.72 2.73
C PRO A 33 -11.00 3.98 2.26
N LEU A 34 -11.11 2.71 2.68
CA LEU A 34 -12.19 1.82 2.29
C LEU A 34 -13.15 1.65 3.48
N SER A 35 -14.44 1.55 3.19
CA SER A 35 -15.40 1.00 4.15
C SER A 35 -15.11 -0.48 4.40
N GLU A 36 -15.72 -1.07 5.44
CA GLU A 36 -15.59 -2.49 5.73
C GLU A 36 -15.97 -3.38 4.53
N GLU A 37 -17.12 -3.13 3.91
CA GLU A 37 -17.59 -3.90 2.75
C GLU A 37 -16.64 -3.78 1.54
N GLN A 38 -16.12 -2.58 1.32
CA GLN A 38 -15.14 -2.31 0.27
C GLN A 38 -13.82 -3.02 0.56
N LEU A 39 -13.36 -3.02 1.81
CA LEU A 39 -12.16 -3.71 2.23
C LEU A 39 -12.28 -5.21 2.00
N VAL A 40 -13.39 -5.83 2.38
CA VAL A 40 -13.62 -7.28 2.16
C VAL A 40 -13.58 -7.62 0.67
N SER A 41 -14.22 -6.80 -0.16
CA SER A 41 -14.23 -6.99 -1.62
C SER A 41 -12.84 -6.82 -2.22
N TRP A 42 -12.15 -5.75 -1.84
CA TRP A 42 -10.80 -5.44 -2.25
C TRP A 42 -9.83 -6.55 -1.85
N TYR A 43 -9.93 -7.07 -0.61
CA TYR A 43 -9.09 -8.14 -0.10
C TYR A 43 -9.26 -9.45 -0.89
N LYS A 44 -10.52 -9.79 -1.23
CA LYS A 44 -10.81 -10.98 -2.05
C LYS A 44 -10.22 -10.87 -3.45
N GLN A 45 -10.28 -9.67 -4.05
CA GLN A 45 -9.75 -9.40 -5.39
C GLN A 45 -8.23 -9.40 -5.44
N HIS A 46 -7.57 -8.88 -4.40
CA HIS A 46 -6.12 -8.67 -4.36
C HIS A 46 -5.39 -9.72 -3.50
N ARG A 47 -6.06 -10.83 -3.13
CA ARG A 47 -5.53 -11.87 -2.21
C ARG A 47 -4.24 -12.55 -2.68
N GLN A 48 -3.87 -12.42 -3.96
CA GLN A 48 -2.62 -12.94 -4.51
C GLN A 48 -1.47 -11.94 -4.50
N GLN A 49 -1.70 -10.70 -4.06
CA GLN A 49 -0.65 -9.71 -3.85
C GLN A 49 -0.18 -9.75 -2.38
N PRO A 50 1.13 -9.64 -2.10
CA PRO A 50 1.63 -9.58 -0.73
C PRO A 50 1.08 -8.33 -0.02
N LEU A 51 0.27 -8.60 1.01
CA LEU A 51 -0.41 -7.71 1.94
C LEU A 51 -1.48 -6.72 1.40
N PRO A 52 -2.64 -6.62 2.09
CA PRO A 52 -3.76 -5.85 1.61
C PRO A 52 -3.67 -4.35 1.92
N GLY A 53 -3.52 -3.52 0.89
CA GLY A 53 -4.31 -2.29 0.64
C GLY A 53 -4.16 -1.08 1.55
N ILE A 54 -3.53 -1.22 2.71
CA ILE A 54 -3.15 -0.10 3.59
C ILE A 54 -1.64 -0.08 3.80
N LEU A 55 -0.98 -1.23 3.68
CA LEU A 55 0.47 -1.36 3.67
C LEU A 55 0.84 -2.25 2.50
N VAL A 56 1.49 -1.67 1.49
CA VAL A 56 2.06 -2.44 0.38
C VAL A 56 3.52 -2.68 0.67
N GLU A 57 3.93 -3.95 0.62
CA GLU A 57 5.33 -4.34 0.58
C GLU A 57 5.80 -4.29 -0.87
N PHE A 58 6.80 -3.46 -1.19
CA PHE A 58 7.38 -3.45 -2.54
C PHE A 58 8.52 -4.46 -2.69
#